data_AF-A1ARL8-F1
#
_entry.id   AF-A1ARL8-F1
#
_cell.length_a   1.000
_cell.length_b   1.000
_cell.length_c   1.000
_cell.angle_alpha   90.00
_cell.angle_beta   90.00
_cell.angle_gamma   90.00
#
_symmetry.space_group_name_H-M   'P 1'
#
loop_
_entity.id
_entity.type
_entity.pdbx_description
1 polymer ?
#
loop_
_entity_poly.entity_id
_entity_poly.type
_entity_poly.pdbx_seq_one_letter_code
_entity_poly.pdbx_strand_id
1 'polypeptide(L)'
;MRNFIARPCMRQRIWSAMRIMTRFTIPDLCRVVEGATTANVQSYVSRLHKEGYVGKIGKVRRGYAGEYQGYQLVKNTGPTMPVLLKGRHKKESETERQTGKETEEQIEIQTVRQNRGLLPRETGALP
;
A
#
# COMPACT_ATOMS: atom_id res chain seq x y z
N MET A 1 6.95 38.07 21.16
CA MET A 1 6.41 37.06 20.22
C MET A 1 7.01 35.70 20.57
N ARG A 2 6.27 34.82 21.27
CA ARG A 2 6.67 33.43 21.49
C ARG A 2 5.80 32.58 20.58
N ASN A 3 6.35 32.14 19.45
CA ASN A 3 5.74 31.08 18.69
C ASN A 3 5.88 29.80 19.53
N PHE A 4 4.85 29.47 20.29
CA PHE A 4 4.72 28.15 20.88
C PHE A 4 4.50 27.17 19.72
N ILE A 5 5.59 26.70 19.13
CA ILE A 5 5.57 25.57 18.21
C ILE A 5 5.21 24.37 19.08
N ALA A 6 3.91 24.19 19.33
CA ALA A 6 3.39 23.04 20.04
C ALA A 6 3.86 21.82 19.25
N ARG A 7 4.68 20.98 19.87
CA ARG A 7 5.15 19.76 19.23
C ARG A 7 3.91 18.95 18.82
N PRO A 8 3.75 18.61 17.54
CA PRO A 8 2.60 17.83 17.10
C PRO A 8 2.59 16.51 17.86
N CYS A 9 1.39 16.09 18.29
CA CYS A 9 1.25 14.85 19.04
C CYS A 9 1.79 13.65 18.24
N MET A 10 2.18 12.58 18.93
CA MET A 10 2.83 11.43 18.27
C MET A 10 2.00 10.88 17.09
N ARG A 11 0.67 10.79 17.24
CA ARG A 11 -0.22 10.31 16.17
C ARG A 11 -0.26 11.24 14.96
N GLN A 12 -0.19 12.55 15.19
CA GLN A 12 -0.09 13.55 14.13
C GLN A 12 1.22 13.41 13.35
N ARG A 13 2.33 13.12 14.02
CA ARG A 13 3.63 12.84 13.35
C ARG A 13 3.55 11.58 12.48
N ILE A 14 2.92 10.51 12.99
CA ILE A 14 2.70 9.27 12.22
C ILE A 14 1.80 9.55 11.01
N TRP A 15 0.71 10.33 11.17
CA TRP A 15 -0.16 10.75 10.08
C TRP A 15 0.59 11.52 8.99
N SER A 16 1.41 12.49 9.39
CA SER A 16 2.25 13.26 8.46
C SER A 16 3.23 12.36 7.69
N ALA A 17 3.88 11.39 8.37
CA ALA A 17 4.77 10.43 7.72
C ALA A 17 4.01 9.55 6.71
N MET A 18 2.84 9.02 7.09
CA MET A 18 2.00 8.21 6.19
C MET A 18 1.60 8.97 4.92
N ARG A 19 1.31 10.28 5.04
CA ARG A 19 0.96 11.14 3.90
C ARG A 19 2.12 11.35 2.93
N ILE A 20 3.36 11.42 3.42
CA ILE A 20 4.54 11.60 2.57
C ILE A 20 4.87 10.29 1.86
N MET A 21 4.87 9.17 2.59
CA MET A 21 5.30 7.88 2.05
C MET A 21 4.26 7.25 1.11
N THR A 22 2.96 7.50 1.35
CA THR A 22 1.80 6.92 0.63
C THR A 22 1.68 5.39 0.76
N ARG A 23 2.77 4.65 0.60
CA ARG A 23 2.93 3.21 0.85
C ARG A 23 4.00 3.02 1.93
N PHE A 24 3.71 2.19 2.93
CA PHE A 24 4.58 2.04 4.09
C PHE A 24 4.37 0.70 4.78
N THR A 25 5.36 0.27 5.55
CA THR A 25 5.22 -0.81 6.53
C THR A 25 5.27 -0.26 7.96
N ILE A 26 4.85 -1.06 8.94
CA ILE A 26 4.94 -0.69 10.36
C ILE A 26 6.39 -0.38 10.81
N PRO A 27 7.42 -1.20 10.49
CA PRO A 27 8.79 -0.87 10.87
C PRO A 27 9.31 0.38 10.17
N ASP A 28 8.90 0.65 8.92
CA ASP A 28 9.29 1.89 8.24
C ASP A 28 8.77 3.14 8.96
N LEU A 29 7.50 3.12 9.40
CA LEU A 29 6.94 4.22 10.18
C LEU A 29 7.65 4.38 11.53
N CYS A 30 8.05 3.28 12.16
CA CYS A 30 8.81 3.29 13.41
C CYS A 30 10.21 3.92 13.22
N ARG A 31 10.82 3.72 12.04
CA ARG A 31 12.12 4.30 11.67
C ARG A 31 12.03 5.79 11.35
N VAL A 32 10.96 6.22 10.69
CA VAL A 32 10.76 7.62 10.31
C VAL A 32 10.30 8.48 11.48
N VAL A 33 9.47 7.93 12.38
CA VAL A 33 8.90 8.68 13.50
C VAL A 33 9.67 8.36 14.79
N GLU A 34 10.56 9.26 15.17
CA GLU A 34 11.32 9.14 16.41
C GLU A 34 10.41 9.05 17.65
N GLY A 35 10.65 8.03 18.47
CA GLY A 35 9.89 7.76 19.70
C GLY A 35 8.57 7.03 19.48
N ALA A 36 8.23 6.64 18.24
CA ALA A 36 7.09 5.78 17.99
C ALA A 36 7.45 4.32 18.33
N THR A 37 6.65 3.68 19.19
CA THR A 37 6.76 2.24 19.44
C THR A 37 5.91 1.45 18.45
N THR A 38 6.37 0.27 18.03
CA THR A 38 5.64 -0.65 17.16
C THR A 38 4.20 -0.87 17.61
N ALA A 39 3.96 -1.07 18.91
CA ALA A 39 2.62 -1.27 19.46
C ALA A 39 1.70 -0.05 19.26
N ASN A 40 2.24 1.17 19.41
CA ASN A 40 1.49 2.41 19.23
C ASN A 40 1.14 2.63 17.75
N VAL A 41 2.13 2.44 16.86
CA VAL A 41 1.92 2.53 15.41
C VAL A 41 0.90 1.49 14.95
N GLN A 42 1.05 0.23 15.38
CA GLN A 42 0.14 -0.85 15.02
C GLN A 42 -1.28 -0.59 15.51
N SER A 43 -1.47 -0.14 16.75
CA SER A 43 -2.78 0.21 17.30
C SER A 43 -3.42 1.36 16.51
N TYR A 44 -2.63 2.35 16.13
CA TYR A 44 -3.10 3.51 15.38
C TYR A 44 -3.46 3.17 13.93
N VAL A 45 -2.58 2.48 13.20
CA VAL A 45 -2.81 2.02 11.82
C VAL A 45 -4.00 1.04 11.77
N SER A 46 -4.15 0.16 12.76
CA SER A 46 -5.29 -0.75 12.83
C SER A 46 -6.63 -0.02 12.94
N ARG A 47 -6.67 1.12 13.64
CA ARG A 47 -7.87 1.95 13.71
C ARG A 47 -8.14 2.65 12.39
N LEU A 48 -7.11 3.24 11.78
CA LEU A 48 -7.23 3.87 10.46
C LEU A 48 -7.70 2.89 9.38
N HIS A 49 -7.22 1.65 9.43
CA HIS A 49 -7.68 0.59 8.52
C HIS A 49 -9.15 0.23 8.75
N LYS A 50 -9.59 0.14 10.01
CA LYS A 50 -11.01 -0.12 10.33
C LYS A 50 -11.94 0.96 9.80
N GLU A 51 -11.48 2.20 9.80
CA GLU A 51 -12.23 3.38 9.34
C GLU A 51 -12.07 3.63 7.83
N GLY A 52 -11.33 2.78 7.11
CA GLY A 52 -11.13 2.90 5.66
C GLY A 52 -10.14 3.97 5.21
N TYR A 53 -9.37 4.57 6.13
CA TYR A 53 -8.31 5.53 5.75
C TYR A 53 -7.09 4.84 5.14
N VAL A 54 -6.79 3.63 5.59
CA VAL A 54 -5.59 2.87 5.18
C VAL A 54 -6.01 1.48 4.67
N GLY A 55 -5.47 1.07 3.53
CA GLY A 55 -5.64 -0.26 2.96
C GLY A 55 -4.41 -1.13 3.21
N LYS A 56 -4.58 -2.45 3.28
CA LYS A 56 -3.46 -3.41 3.27
C LYS A 56 -3.07 -3.72 1.83
N ILE A 57 -1.78 -3.69 1.54
CA ILE A 57 -1.22 -4.09 0.25
C ILE A 57 -0.52 -5.44 0.42
N GLY A 58 -0.75 -6.34 -0.54
CA GLY A 58 -0.06 -7.62 -0.62
C GLY A 58 -0.62 -8.69 0.33
N LYS A 59 -0.26 -9.94 0.02
CA LYS A 59 -0.55 -11.10 0.86
C LYS A 59 0.74 -11.46 1.58
N VAL A 60 0.85 -11.10 2.86
CA VAL A 60 1.97 -11.57 3.69
C VAL A 60 1.81 -13.08 3.90
N ARG A 61 2.86 -13.84 3.59
CA ARG A 61 2.87 -15.28 3.88
C ARG A 61 3.14 -15.48 5.36
N ARG A 62 2.09 -15.81 6.09
CA ARG A 62 2.15 -16.13 7.52
C ARG A 62 3.10 -17.32 7.72
N GLY A 63 4.26 -17.09 8.34
CA GLY A 63 5.26 -18.14 8.61
C GLY A 63 6.67 -17.85 8.11
N TYR A 64 6.88 -16.84 7.26
CA TYR A 64 8.21 -16.39 6.86
C TYR A 64 8.66 -15.20 7.72
N ALA A 65 9.78 -15.38 8.43
CA ALA A 65 10.41 -14.29 9.18
C ALA A 65 10.99 -13.26 8.18
N GLY A 66 10.60 -11.99 8.32
CA GLY A 66 11.13 -10.89 7.52
C GLY A 66 10.13 -10.23 6.57
N GLU A 67 8.97 -10.85 6.29
CA GLU A 67 7.90 -10.17 5.54
C GLU A 67 7.02 -9.33 6.47
N TYR A 68 6.94 -8.03 6.20
CA TYR A 68 6.03 -7.11 6.89
C TYR A 68 4.80 -6.83 6.05
N GLN A 69 3.66 -6.66 6.73
CA GLN A 69 2.43 -6.21 6.07
C GLN A 69 2.61 -4.79 5.51
N GLY A 70 2.50 -4.68 4.19
CA GLY A 70 2.42 -3.40 3.50
C GLY A 70 1.06 -2.74 3.71
N TYR A 71 1.07 -1.42 3.83
CA TYR A 71 -0.10 -0.56 3.98
C TYR A 71 -0.03 0.60 2.99
N GLN A 72 -1.20 1.08 2.54
CA GLN A 72 -1.35 2.25 1.70
C GLN A 72 -2.33 3.24 2.31
N LEU A 73 -2.03 4.53 2.21
CA LEU A 73 -3.02 5.56 2.49
C LEU A 73 -4.04 5.63 1.35
N VAL A 74 -5.30 5.33 1.64
CA VAL A 74 -6.42 5.33 0.68
C VAL A 74 -7.15 6.67 0.72
N LYS A 75 -7.42 7.19 1.91
CA LYS A 75 -8.15 8.45 2.11
C LYS A 75 -7.30 9.45 2.88
N ASN A 76 -6.97 10.56 2.22
CA ASN A 76 -6.22 11.65 2.81
C ASN A 76 -7.16 12.81 3.20
N THR A 77 -7.40 12.99 4.50
CA THR A 77 -8.23 14.08 5.05
C THR A 77 -7.47 15.39 5.26
N GLY A 78 -6.22 15.48 4.77
CA GLY A 78 -5.40 16.69 4.82
C GLY A 78 -4.38 16.71 5.96
N PRO A 79 -3.86 17.90 6.32
CA PRO A 79 -2.78 18.05 7.30
C PRO A 79 -3.21 17.67 8.71
N THR A 80 -4.48 17.79 9.05
CA THR A 80 -4.98 17.42 10.38
C THR A 80 -5.33 15.94 10.41
N MET A 81 -4.80 15.23 11.40
CA MET A 81 -5.15 13.84 11.68
C MET A 81 -6.66 13.68 11.92
N PRO A 82 -7.32 12.65 11.35
CA PRO A 82 -8.71 12.35 11.68
C PRO A 82 -8.84 11.96 13.15
N VAL A 83 -9.78 12.58 13.86
CA VAL A 83 -10.09 12.27 15.27
C VAL A 83 -10.94 11.02 15.31
N LEU A 84 -10.30 9.88 15.61
CA LEU A 84 -11.01 8.60 15.74
C LEU A 84 -11.70 8.55 17.11
N LEU A 85 -12.97 8.93 17.15
CA LEU A 85 -13.81 8.85 18.35
C LEU A 85 -13.93 7.39 18.80
N LYS A 86 -13.71 7.15 20.10
CA LYS A 86 -13.88 5.82 20.73
C LYS A 86 -15.38 5.58 20.95
N GLY A 87 -16.16 5.51 19.88
CA GLY A 87 -17.61 5.30 19.91
C GLY A 87 -17.96 4.14 19.00
N ARG A 88 -18.68 3.15 19.54
CA ARG A 88 -19.24 2.00 18.82
C ARG A 88 -19.79 2.47 17.46
N HIS A 89 -19.25 1.99 16.34
CA HIS A 89 -19.90 2.15 15.04
C HIS A 89 -20.10 0.80 14.35
N LYS A 90 -21.34 0.65 13.90
CA LYS A 90 -21.93 -0.42 13.09
C LYS A 90 -21.05 -0.67 11.87
N LYS A 91 -20.83 -1.94 11.55
CA LYS A 91 -20.39 -2.35 10.21
C LYS A 91 -21.54 -2.04 9.25
N GLU A 92 -21.49 -0.89 8.60
CA GLU A 92 -22.15 -0.75 7.32
C GLU A 92 -21.07 -1.01 6.27
N SER A 93 -21.25 -2.18 5.69
CA SER A 93 -20.56 -2.78 4.56
C SER A 93 -20.49 -1.86 3.33
N GLU A 94 -19.62 -2.24 2.39
CA GLU A 94 -19.42 -1.67 1.06
C GLU A 94 -18.49 -0.47 0.94
N THR A 95 -17.19 -0.78 0.79
CA THR A 95 -16.45 -0.22 -0.34
C THR A 95 -15.60 -1.35 -0.91
N GLU A 96 -16.25 -2.18 -1.73
CA GLU A 96 -15.56 -2.72 -2.90
C GLU A 96 -15.01 -1.54 -3.69
N ARG A 97 -13.70 -1.57 -3.94
CA ARG A 97 -13.06 -1.06 -5.17
C ARG A 97 -11.60 -1.50 -5.14
N GLN A 98 -11.41 -2.75 -5.55
CA GLN A 98 -10.68 -3.04 -6.79
C GLN A 98 -9.57 -2.02 -7.15
N THR A 99 -8.38 -2.14 -6.57
CA THR A 99 -7.17 -1.56 -7.19
C THR A 99 -5.98 -2.46 -6.94
N GLY A 100 -5.42 -3.03 -8.03
CA GLY A 100 -4.08 -3.59 -8.03
C GLY A 100 -3.96 -5.08 -8.35
N LYS A 101 -4.83 -5.65 -9.20
CA LYS A 101 -4.33 -6.62 -10.18
C LYS A 101 -3.99 -5.79 -11.40
N GLU A 102 -2.70 -5.69 -11.76
CA GLU A 102 -2.15 -5.16 -13.04
C GLU A 102 -0.81 -4.47 -12.77
N THR A 103 0.28 -5.23 -12.54
CA THR A 103 1.64 -4.72 -12.88
C THR A 103 2.63 -5.83 -13.27
N GLU A 104 2.25 -7.11 -13.36
CA GLU A 104 3.26 -8.17 -13.60
C GLU A 104 2.88 -9.17 -14.70
N GLU A 105 2.06 -8.76 -15.67
CA GLU A 105 1.74 -9.58 -16.84
C GLU A 105 1.87 -8.79 -18.16
N GLN A 106 2.84 -7.86 -18.23
CA GLN A 106 3.06 -7.03 -19.44
C GLN A 106 4.52 -7.05 -19.96
N ILE A 107 5.45 -7.79 -19.36
CA ILE A 107 6.83 -7.89 -19.91
C ILE A 107 7.07 -9.19 -20.70
N GLU A 108 6.18 -10.19 -20.67
CA GLU A 108 6.46 -11.51 -21.25
C GLU A 108 5.49 -11.96 -22.37
N ILE A 109 5.04 -11.05 -23.23
CA ILE A 109 4.41 -11.42 -24.53
C ILE A 109 5.18 -10.82 -25.73
N GLN A 110 6.26 -10.08 -25.48
CA GLN A 110 7.05 -9.44 -26.54
C GLN A 110 8.15 -10.36 -27.16
N THR A 111 8.53 -11.48 -26.54
CA THR A 111 9.75 -12.23 -26.92
C THR A 111 9.56 -13.44 -27.85
N VAL A 112 8.34 -13.92 -28.13
CA VAL A 112 8.18 -15.20 -28.90
C VAL A 112 7.30 -15.10 -30.16
N ARG A 113 6.84 -13.89 -30.54
CA ARG A 113 6.04 -13.70 -31.77
C ARG A 113 6.84 -13.31 -33.02
N GLN A 114 8.14 -13.04 -32.91
CA GLN A 114 8.99 -12.72 -34.08
C GLN A 114 9.55 -13.92 -34.84
N ASN A 115 9.29 -15.16 -34.43
CA ASN A 115 9.87 -16.36 -35.08
C ASN A 115 8.85 -17.29 -35.74
N ARG A 116 7.87 -16.75 -36.46
CA ARG A 116 7.16 -17.52 -37.50
C ARG A 116 6.80 -16.61 -38.68
N GLY A 117 7.58 -16.69 -39.75
CA GLY A 117 7.15 -16.10 -41.03
C GLY A 117 8.24 -15.78 -42.04
N LEU A 118 9.16 -16.71 -42.33
CA LEU A 118 9.89 -16.69 -43.61
C LEU A 118 9.81 -18.08 -44.25
N LEU A 119 8.68 -18.34 -44.89
CA LEU A 119 8.62 -19.14 -46.11
C LEU A 119 7.89 -18.28 -47.14
N PRO A 120 8.45 -18.15 -48.35
CA PRO A 120 7.74 -18.71 -49.48
C PRO A 120 8.70 -19.54 -50.34
N ARG A 121 8.41 -20.81 -50.55
CA ARG A 121 7.46 -21.42 -51.50
C ARG A 121 8.22 -21.88 -52.75
N GLU A 122 7.68 -22.97 -53.33
CA GLU A 122 7.80 -23.44 -54.72
C GLU A 122 9.22 -23.85 -55.19
N THR A 123 9.51 -25.05 -55.71
CA THR A 123 8.72 -25.94 -56.60
C THR A 123 9.41 -27.32 -56.72
N GLY A 124 8.64 -28.38 -57.02
CA GLY A 124 9.13 -29.63 -57.64
C GLY A 124 9.20 -30.83 -56.70
N ALA A 125 8.14 -31.61 -56.49
CA ALA A 125 7.64 -32.66 -57.39
C ALA A 125 8.71 -33.72 -57.73
N LEU A 126 8.57 -34.88 -57.07
CA LEU A 126 9.11 -36.19 -57.37
C LEU A 126 8.84 -36.59 -58.84
N PRO A 127 9.64 -37.49 -59.43
CA PRO A 127 9.50 -38.92 -59.16
C PRO A 127 10.71 -39.57 -58.47
#